data_AF-A0A914Q7S1-F1
#
_entry.id   AF-A0A914Q7S1-F1
#
_cell.length_a   1.000
_cell.length_b   1.000
_cell.length_c   1.000
_cell.angle_alpha   90.00
_cell.angle_beta   90.00
_cell.angle_gamma   90.00
#
_symmetry.space_group_name_H-M   'P 1'
#
loop_
_entity.id
_entity.type
_entity.pdbx_description
1 polymer ?
#
loop_
_entity_poly.entity_id
_entity_poly.type
_entity_poly.pdbx_seq_one_letter_code
_entity_poly.pdbx_strand_id
1 'polypeptide(L)'
;MKWCAFALVFAAAIFAVEAFVLTSTKNGSHHQQTGLGPARIKCDEKNLCHAPLGFLIDRSLSSSCGFWLDKNIGGADLSTKRGGLDECCNFCKVEKTCVAFSWKDVDGGTCFFKSAAEPLIKEVGTTLGMFVGE
;
A
#
# COMPACT_ATOMS: atom_id res chain seq x y z
N MET A 1 69.38 -12.89 37.82
CA MET A 1 68.89 -11.53 38.17
C MET A 1 67.37 -11.65 38.29
N LYS A 2 66.84 -11.83 39.51
CA LYS A 2 66.19 -10.78 40.34
C LYS A 2 64.97 -10.18 39.63
N TRP A 3 63.72 -10.15 40.10
CA TRP A 3 62.88 -10.72 41.18
C TRP A 3 61.49 -10.04 40.97
N CYS A 4 60.39 -10.63 41.47
CA CYS A 4 59.09 -9.99 41.85
C CYS A 4 58.20 -9.35 40.76
N ALA A 5 56.93 -9.77 40.57
CA ALA A 5 55.72 -9.52 41.38
C ALA A 5 55.12 -8.09 41.21
N PHE A 6 53.81 -7.95 41.48
CA PHE A 6 52.88 -6.80 41.32
C PHE A 6 52.07 -6.81 40.01
N ALA A 7 50.86 -7.39 39.97
CA ALA A 7 49.61 -6.97 40.61
C ALA A 7 49.03 -5.65 40.04
N LEU A 8 47.93 -5.82 39.31
CA LEU A 8 46.71 -4.99 39.25
C LEU A 8 46.86 -3.49 39.57
N VAL A 9 46.78 -2.65 38.53
CA VAL A 9 46.22 -1.29 38.65
C VAL A 9 45.34 -0.99 37.44
N PHE A 10 44.10 -0.60 37.75
CA PHE A 10 43.03 -0.10 36.90
C PHE A 10 43.46 0.93 35.85
N ALA A 11 42.91 0.85 34.64
CA ALA A 11 42.61 2.05 33.84
C ALA A 11 41.49 1.77 32.84
N ALA A 12 40.28 2.20 33.22
CA ALA A 12 39.16 2.41 32.32
C ALA A 12 39.47 3.56 31.35
N ALA A 13 39.14 3.40 30.06
CA ALA A 13 38.88 4.52 29.16
C ALA A 13 38.10 4.02 27.92
N ILE A 14 36.81 3.74 28.12
CA ILE A 14 35.79 3.86 27.07
C ILE A 14 35.43 5.34 27.06
N PHE A 15 35.84 6.14 26.07
CA PHE A 15 35.16 7.40 25.73
C PHE A 15 35.49 7.87 24.30
N ALA A 16 34.41 8.01 23.53
CA ALA A 16 34.15 9.10 22.58
C ALA A 16 35.03 9.23 21.32
N VAL A 17 34.48 8.77 20.18
CA VAL A 17 34.39 9.63 18.98
C VAL A 17 33.06 9.31 18.25
N GLU A 18 31.96 9.87 18.73
CA GLU A 18 30.77 10.11 17.90
C GLU A 18 30.73 11.60 17.55
N ALA A 19 30.87 11.92 16.27
CA ALA A 19 30.37 13.16 15.68
C ALA A 19 30.49 13.09 14.15
N PHE A 20 29.53 12.46 13.48
CA PHE A 20 29.10 12.98 12.18
C PHE A 20 27.58 12.88 12.07
N VAL A 21 26.99 14.04 12.33
CA VAL A 21 25.63 14.44 12.01
C VAL A 21 25.29 14.03 10.58
N LEU A 22 24.22 13.25 10.41
CA LEU A 22 23.25 13.47 9.34
C LEU A 22 21.85 13.20 9.90
N THR A 23 21.24 14.27 10.38
CA THR A 23 19.79 14.40 10.48
C THR A 23 19.19 14.23 9.09
N SER A 24 18.60 13.08 8.79
CA SER A 24 17.70 12.94 7.65
C SER A 24 16.27 13.17 8.14
N THR A 25 15.81 14.41 7.96
CA THR A 25 14.40 14.76 8.04
C THR A 25 13.67 14.03 6.91
N LYS A 26 13.01 12.89 7.19
CA LYS A 26 11.97 12.40 6.30
C LYS A 26 10.78 13.37 6.40
N ASN A 27 10.78 14.37 5.52
CA ASN A 27 9.58 15.10 5.14
C ASN A 27 8.62 14.10 4.48
N GLY A 28 7.63 13.64 5.23
CA GLY A 28 6.59 12.77 4.71
C GLY A 28 5.48 12.66 5.75
N SER A 29 4.40 13.41 5.55
CA SER A 29 3.15 13.26 6.29
C SER A 29 2.65 11.83 6.14
N HIS A 30 2.99 10.95 7.07
CA HIS A 30 2.21 9.75 7.29
C HIS A 30 0.97 10.18 8.08
N HIS A 31 -0.17 10.15 7.41
CA HIS A 31 -1.46 10.46 8.02
C HIS A 31 -1.68 9.49 9.19
N GLN A 32 -1.44 9.96 10.42
CA GLN A 32 -1.82 9.27 11.63
C GLN A 32 -3.35 9.28 11.68
N GLN A 33 -4.00 8.32 11.02
CA GLN A 33 -5.45 8.15 11.14
C GLN A 33 -5.75 7.64 12.55
N THR A 34 -6.08 8.57 13.43
CA THR A 34 -6.81 8.34 14.67
C THR A 34 -8.25 8.04 14.31
N GLY A 35 -8.56 6.76 14.06
CA GLY A 35 -9.92 6.27 13.85
C GLY A 35 -10.20 5.09 14.76
N LEU A 36 -11.23 5.20 15.58
CA LEU A 36 -11.80 4.13 16.40
C LEU A 36 -12.41 3.06 15.46
N GLY A 37 -11.76 1.90 15.35
CA GLY A 37 -12.20 0.74 14.57
C GLY A 37 -11.52 -0.54 15.11
N PRO A 38 -12.04 -1.75 14.84
CA PRO A 38 -11.67 -2.95 15.59
C PRO A 38 -10.19 -3.33 15.40
N ALA A 39 -9.51 -3.55 16.53
CA ALA A 39 -8.15 -4.04 16.73
C ALA A 39 -7.06 -3.58 15.73
N ARG A 40 -6.23 -2.60 16.14
CA ARG A 40 -4.99 -2.22 15.42
C ARG A 40 -4.05 -3.42 15.30
N ILE A 41 -4.02 -4.07 14.14
CA ILE A 41 -2.94 -4.98 13.75
C ILE A 41 -1.68 -4.13 13.53
N LYS A 42 -0.58 -4.49 14.21
CA LYS A 42 0.71 -3.80 14.10
C LYS A 42 1.43 -4.35 12.86
N CYS A 43 1.75 -3.48 11.92
CA CYS A 43 2.44 -3.83 10.68
C CYS A 43 3.84 -3.21 10.66
N ASP A 44 4.78 -3.86 9.96
CA ASP A 44 6.15 -3.39 9.73
C ASP A 44 6.21 -2.18 8.78
N GLU A 45 7.35 -1.47 8.71
CA GLU A 45 7.65 -0.40 7.71
C GLU A 45 7.44 -0.85 6.26
N LYS A 46 7.42 -2.17 6.01
CA LYS A 46 7.13 -2.80 4.70
C LYS A 46 5.65 -3.15 4.46
N ASN A 47 4.71 -2.71 5.31
CA ASN A 47 3.29 -3.08 5.28
C ASN A 47 3.00 -4.59 5.50
N LEU A 48 3.97 -5.36 6.00
CA LEU A 48 3.73 -6.74 6.44
C LEU A 48 3.09 -6.73 7.83
N CYS A 49 1.86 -7.22 7.91
CA CYS A 49 1.12 -7.37 9.16
C CYS A 49 1.22 -8.84 9.62
N HIS A 50 1.80 -9.09 10.79
CA HIS A 50 1.88 -10.45 11.32
C HIS A 50 0.53 -10.86 11.94
N ALA A 51 -0.15 -11.83 11.33
CA ALA A 51 -1.25 -12.55 11.95
C ALA A 51 -0.71 -13.73 12.79
N PRO A 52 -1.42 -14.19 13.85
CA PRO A 52 -0.96 -15.25 14.75
C PRO A 52 -0.67 -16.62 14.09
N LEU A 53 -1.02 -16.79 12.81
CA LEU A 53 -0.95 -18.07 12.10
C LEU A 53 0.03 -18.08 10.91
N GLY A 54 0.93 -17.09 10.80
CA GLY A 54 2.04 -17.14 9.83
C GLY A 54 1.64 -16.98 8.34
N PHE A 55 0.41 -16.60 8.05
CA PHE A 55 -0.03 -16.25 6.70
C PHE A 55 0.36 -14.80 6.38
N LEU A 56 1.01 -14.58 5.24
CA LEU A 56 1.37 -13.26 4.74
C LEU A 56 0.12 -12.60 4.14
N ILE A 57 -0.67 -11.89 4.95
CA ILE A 57 -1.64 -10.94 4.43
C ILE A 57 -0.90 -9.63 4.13
N ASP A 58 -0.60 -9.38 2.86
CA ASP A 58 -0.27 -8.02 2.45
C ASP A 58 -1.53 -7.17 2.67
N ARG A 59 -1.44 -6.15 3.52
CA ARG A 59 -2.53 -5.18 3.72
C ARG A 59 -2.93 -4.51 2.40
N SER A 60 -2.07 -4.58 1.40
CA SER A 60 -2.39 -4.16 0.03
C SER A 60 -3.48 -4.99 -0.63
N LEU A 61 -3.69 -6.26 -0.26
CA LEU A 61 -4.65 -7.13 -0.97
C LEU A 61 -6.09 -6.63 -0.83
N SER A 62 -6.52 -6.20 0.36
CA SER A 62 -7.84 -5.55 0.58
C SER A 62 -7.98 -4.21 -0.17
N SER A 63 -6.85 -3.62 -0.60
CA SER A 63 -6.79 -2.41 -1.41
C SER A 63 -6.36 -2.67 -2.85
N SER A 64 -6.32 -3.93 -3.29
CA SER A 64 -5.90 -4.29 -4.64
C SER A 64 -7.13 -4.41 -5.55
N CYS A 65 -6.98 -4.02 -6.81
CA CYS A 65 -8.04 -4.23 -7.79
C CYS A 65 -7.78 -5.55 -8.52
N GLY A 66 -8.83 -6.34 -8.70
CA GLY A 66 -8.87 -7.45 -9.63
C GLY A 66 -9.31 -6.96 -11.00
N PHE A 67 -8.92 -7.68 -12.05
CA PHE A 67 -9.25 -7.35 -13.43
C PHE A 67 -9.92 -8.53 -14.13
N TRP A 68 -10.98 -8.26 -14.88
CA TRP A 68 -11.68 -9.26 -15.68
C TRP A 68 -11.81 -8.78 -17.13
N LEU A 69 -11.23 -9.55 -18.05
CA LEU A 69 -11.27 -9.25 -19.48
C LEU A 69 -12.65 -9.52 -20.08
N ASP A 70 -12.97 -8.76 -21.13
CA ASP A 70 -14.23 -8.80 -21.85
C ASP A 70 -15.48 -8.68 -20.96
N LYS A 71 -15.34 -7.92 -19.87
CA LYS A 71 -16.37 -7.65 -18.88
C LYS A 71 -16.54 -6.16 -18.68
N ASN A 72 -17.79 -5.76 -18.47
CA ASN A 72 -18.18 -4.40 -18.10
C ASN A 72 -19.30 -4.48 -17.07
N ILE A 73 -19.56 -3.38 -16.38
CA ILE A 73 -20.75 -3.19 -15.58
C ILE A 73 -21.74 -2.34 -16.39
N GLY A 74 -22.96 -2.86 -16.53
CA GLY A 74 -24.04 -2.15 -17.21
C GLY A 74 -24.43 -0.85 -16.48
N GLY A 75 -25.17 0.00 -17.18
CA GLY A 75 -25.63 1.29 -16.64
C GLY A 75 -24.68 2.45 -16.94
N ALA A 76 -25.09 3.64 -16.50
CA ALA A 76 -24.39 4.88 -16.78
C ALA A 76 -23.04 4.98 -16.03
N ASP A 77 -22.07 5.64 -16.68
CA ASP A 77 -20.81 6.00 -16.05
C ASP A 77 -20.99 7.25 -15.19
N LEU A 78 -20.35 7.26 -14.03
CA LEU A 78 -20.31 8.43 -13.14
C LEU A 78 -19.49 9.56 -13.76
N SER A 79 -18.32 9.19 -14.26
CA SER A 79 -17.36 10.07 -14.91
C SER A 79 -16.33 9.22 -15.63
N THR A 80 -15.54 9.86 -16.47
CA THR A 80 -14.44 9.22 -17.19
C THR A 80 -13.12 9.91 -16.89
N LYS A 81 -12.03 9.15 -16.98
CA LYS A 81 -10.69 9.69 -16.80
C LYS A 81 -9.70 8.92 -17.67
N ARG A 82 -8.83 9.64 -18.37
CA ARG A 82 -7.74 9.02 -19.14
C ARG A 82 -6.71 8.43 -18.18
N GLY A 83 -6.22 7.24 -18.50
CA GLY A 83 -5.22 6.54 -17.70
C GLY A 83 -5.07 5.08 -18.10
N GLY A 84 -3.95 4.50 -17.67
CA GLY A 84 -3.71 3.06 -17.76
C GLY A 84 -4.63 2.27 -16.85
N LEU A 85 -4.77 0.97 -17.13
CA LEU A 85 -5.64 0.06 -16.38
C LEU A 85 -5.36 0.08 -14.86
N ASP A 86 -4.08 0.07 -14.47
CA ASP A 86 -3.66 0.11 -13.07
C ASP A 86 -3.92 1.48 -12.41
N GLU A 87 -3.82 2.57 -13.17
CA GLU A 87 -4.10 3.92 -12.69
C GLU A 87 -5.59 4.09 -12.37
N CYS A 88 -6.47 3.45 -13.16
CA CYS A 88 -7.91 3.47 -12.92
C CYS A 88 -8.29 2.91 -11.54
N CYS A 89 -7.56 1.91 -11.04
CA CYS A 89 -7.76 1.40 -9.69
C CYS A 89 -7.55 2.51 -8.65
N ASN A 90 -6.47 3.27 -8.78
CA ASN A 90 -6.17 4.36 -7.85
C ASN A 90 -7.14 5.54 -8.01
N PHE A 91 -7.56 5.85 -9.23
CA PHE A 91 -8.56 6.89 -9.45
C PHE A 91 -9.91 6.53 -8.84
N CYS A 92 -10.36 5.28 -9.00
CA CYS A 92 -11.61 4.80 -8.41
C CYS A 92 -11.56 4.87 -6.87
N LYS A 93 -10.40 4.60 -6.22
CA LYS A 93 -10.27 4.77 -4.76
C LYS A 93 -10.49 6.20 -4.27
N VAL A 94 -10.13 7.19 -5.09
CA VAL A 94 -10.22 8.61 -4.73
C VAL A 94 -11.61 9.16 -5.04
N GLU A 95 -12.29 8.58 -6.04
CA GLU A 95 -13.65 8.95 -6.41
C GLU A 95 -14.66 8.38 -5.40
N LYS A 96 -15.28 9.26 -4.62
CA LYS A 96 -16.06 8.89 -3.41
C LYS A 96 -17.19 7.88 -3.66
N THR A 97 -17.73 7.84 -4.87
CA THR A 97 -18.85 6.98 -5.23
C THR A 97 -18.46 5.86 -6.19
N CYS A 98 -17.17 5.72 -6.52
CA CYS A 98 -16.73 4.67 -7.42
C CYS A 98 -16.63 3.34 -6.66
N VAL A 99 -17.40 2.36 -7.12
CA VAL A 99 -17.41 0.98 -6.61
C VAL A 99 -16.60 0.08 -7.52
N ALA A 100 -16.63 0.36 -8.82
CA ALA A 100 -15.96 -0.38 -9.86
C ALA A 100 -15.67 0.54 -11.05
N PHE A 101 -14.88 0.06 -12.00
CA PHE A 101 -14.64 0.79 -13.23
C PHE A 101 -14.50 -0.17 -14.40
N SER A 102 -14.72 0.35 -15.60
CA SER A 102 -14.42 -0.35 -16.83
C SER A 102 -13.36 0.42 -17.59
N TRP A 103 -12.36 -0.29 -18.10
CA TRP A 103 -11.26 0.29 -18.84
C TRP A 103 -11.32 -0.15 -20.28
N LYS A 104 -11.14 0.79 -21.19
CA LYS A 104 -11.07 0.55 -22.63
C LYS A 104 -9.85 1.26 -23.21
N ASP A 105 -9.26 0.65 -24.22
CA ASP A 105 -8.18 1.26 -25.00
C ASP A 105 -8.75 2.26 -26.01
N VAL A 106 -9.38 3.31 -25.48
CA VAL A 106 -9.89 4.46 -26.24
C VAL A 106 -9.10 5.68 -25.81
N ASP A 107 -8.67 6.48 -26.79
CA ASP A 107 -7.82 7.66 -26.60
C ASP A 107 -6.53 7.39 -25.80
N GLY A 108 -5.94 6.21 -25.99
CA GLY A 108 -4.74 5.76 -25.27
C GLY A 108 -5.00 5.23 -23.85
N GLY A 109 -6.25 4.86 -23.56
CA GLY A 109 -6.69 4.30 -22.27
C GLY A 109 -7.62 5.24 -21.52
N THR A 110 -8.84 4.78 -21.25
CA THR A 110 -9.85 5.53 -20.51
C THR A 110 -10.56 4.64 -19.49
N CYS A 111 -10.63 5.15 -18.25
CA CYS A 111 -11.42 4.61 -17.16
C CYS A 111 -12.85 5.17 -17.22
N PHE A 112 -13.84 4.30 -17.11
CA PHE A 112 -15.25 4.61 -17.00
C PHE A 112 -15.71 4.19 -15.59
N PHE A 113 -15.92 5.14 -14.69
CA PHE A 113 -16.22 4.86 -13.29
C PHE A 113 -17.69 4.50 -13.09
N LYS A 114 -17.95 3.53 -12.21
CA LYS A 114 -19.27 2.96 -11.95
C LYS A 114 -19.58 3.06 -10.46
N SER A 115 -20.84 3.37 -10.14
CA SER A 115 -21.33 3.40 -8.74
C SER A 115 -21.82 2.05 -8.22
N ALA A 116 -21.77 1.00 -9.04
CA ALA A 116 -22.20 -0.34 -8.69
C ALA A 116 -21.22 -1.36 -9.26
N ALA A 117 -21.24 -2.58 -8.73
CA ALA A 117 -20.48 -3.73 -9.23
C ALA A 117 -21.29 -4.63 -10.18
N GLU A 118 -22.57 -4.31 -10.40
CA GLU A 118 -23.53 -5.11 -11.16
C GLU A 118 -24.52 -4.19 -11.93
N PRO A 119 -25.15 -4.68 -13.01
CA PRO A 119 -25.04 -6.03 -13.56
C PRO A 119 -23.75 -6.23 -14.37
N LEU A 120 -23.13 -7.39 -14.22
CA LEU A 120 -21.99 -7.79 -15.06
C LEU A 120 -22.47 -8.17 -16.46
N ILE A 121 -21.93 -7.52 -17.48
CA ILE A 121 -22.20 -7.81 -18.88
C ILE A 121 -20.91 -8.26 -19.59
N LYS A 122 -21.06 -9.10 -20.61
CA LYS A 122 -19.96 -9.45 -21.51
C LYS A 122 -19.82 -8.35 -22.54
N GLU A 123 -18.65 -7.73 -22.60
CA GLU A 123 -18.34 -6.70 -23.58
C GLU A 123 -16.89 -6.85 -24.04
N VAL A 124 -16.71 -7.29 -25.29
CA VAL A 124 -15.39 -7.56 -25.85
C VAL A 124 -14.57 -6.27 -25.91
N GLY A 125 -13.29 -6.33 -25.51
CA GLY A 125 -12.39 -5.18 -25.50
C GLY A 125 -12.56 -4.25 -24.31
N THR A 126 -13.35 -4.64 -23.30
CA THR A 126 -13.45 -3.93 -22.03
C THR A 126 -12.85 -4.75 -20.91
N THR A 127 -12.02 -4.13 -20.09
CA THR A 127 -11.49 -4.74 -18.86
C THR A 127 -12.22 -4.15 -17.66
N LEU A 128 -12.95 -4.98 -16.93
CA LEU A 128 -13.57 -4.62 -15.67
C LEU A 128 -12.51 -4.60 -14.56
N GLY A 129 -12.54 -3.56 -13.72
CA GLY A 129 -11.76 -3.47 -12.49
C GLY A 129 -12.63 -3.24 -11.26
N MET A 130 -12.38 -3.99 -10.19
CA MET A 130 -13.10 -3.91 -8.91
C MET A 130 -12.15 -4.21 -7.75
N PHE A 131 -12.44 -3.71 -6.55
CA PHE A 131 -11.68 -4.04 -5.35
C PHE A 131 -11.83 -5.51 -4.99
N VAL A 132 -10.72 -6.19 -4.70
CA VAL A 132 -10.70 -7.57 -4.23
C VAL A 132 -10.36 -7.53 -2.74
N GLY A 133 -11.24 -8.08 -1.90
CA GLY A 133 -11.02 -8.13 -0.46
C GLY A 133 -12.26 -8.66 0.23
N GLU A 134 -12.12 -9.81 0.88
CA GLU A 134 -13.14 -10.46 1.73
C GLU A 134 -12.90 -10.13 3.20
#